data_AF-X1KZK9-F1
#
_entry.id   AF-X1KZK9-F1
#
_cell.length_a   1.000
_cell.length_b   1.000
_cell.length_c   1.000
_cell.angle_alpha   90.00
_cell.angle_beta   90.00
_cell.angle_gamma   90.00
#
_symmetry.space_group_name_H-M   'P 1'
#
loop_
_entity.id
_entity.type
_entity.pdbx_description
1 polymer ?
#
loop_
_entity_poly.entity_id
_entity_poly.type
_entity_poly.pdbx_seq_one_letter_code
_entity_poly.pdbx_strand_id
1 'polypeptide(L)'
;PKHKGTDKLHAELRRKIARLSQEAEKKYATARRAGFYIRREGAGQVILVGPTNVGKSQLLAAVTEASPEIAAYPFTTQTLIPGMMGFENIQIQLVDTPPIRHRDVRTLLANTLRGADLIAIVVDLSIESVSQVENTLQELKEARIEPMADNAKEATLGSYQKKILLIGNKNDLESSTSNWKRLDSQYGTLFPMISVSAREGIGLEELKETIYQALGIFRVYTKTPGSKADLTDPVILKMGSTVKDAAESIHKDFKDKLKYAVVWGSGKYDGQRVSREHMLQDGDIVEFHV
;
A
#
# COMPACT_ATOMS: atom_id res chain seq x y z
N PRO A 1 -13.35 -58.99 22.10
CA PRO A 1 -12.66 -59.89 21.12
C PRO A 1 -12.16 -59.10 19.90
N LYS A 2 -10.84 -58.88 19.77
CA LYS A 2 -10.24 -58.29 18.57
C LYS A 2 -10.40 -59.29 17.41
N HIS A 3 -11.31 -59.02 16.49
CA HIS A 3 -11.45 -59.82 15.26
C HIS A 3 -10.35 -59.43 14.27
N LYS A 4 -9.46 -60.38 13.91
CA LYS A 4 -8.39 -60.22 12.91
C LYS A 4 -8.90 -59.67 11.55
N GLY A 5 -10.20 -59.79 11.24
CA GLY A 5 -10.83 -59.26 10.03
C GLY A 5 -11.10 -57.75 10.04
N THR A 6 -11.34 -57.14 11.21
CA THR A 6 -11.67 -55.70 11.33
C THR A 6 -10.42 -54.82 11.46
N ASP A 7 -9.27 -55.38 11.84
CA ASP A 7 -8.01 -54.63 12.00
C ASP A 7 -7.54 -54.00 10.67
N LYS A 8 -7.74 -54.71 9.55
CA LYS A 8 -7.39 -54.20 8.22
C LYS A 8 -8.30 -53.03 7.82
N LEU A 9 -9.60 -53.13 8.09
CA LEU A 9 -10.57 -52.08 7.84
C LEU A 9 -10.33 -50.84 8.72
N HIS A 10 -10.01 -51.04 10.00
CA HIS A 10 -9.63 -49.93 10.89
C HIS A 10 -8.34 -49.25 10.46
N ALA A 11 -7.34 -50.00 9.99
CA ALA A 11 -6.10 -49.45 9.46
C ALA A 11 -6.34 -48.63 8.17
N GLU A 12 -7.19 -49.11 7.27
CA GLU A 12 -7.59 -48.38 6.06
C GLU A 12 -8.36 -47.10 6.39
N LEU A 13 -9.32 -47.16 7.32
CA LEU A 13 -10.06 -45.99 7.78
C LEU A 13 -9.12 -44.95 8.42
N ARG A 14 -8.17 -45.37 9.26
CA ARG A 14 -7.18 -44.47 9.86
C ARG A 14 -6.28 -43.81 8.81
N ARG A 15 -5.82 -44.55 7.79
CA ARG A 15 -5.06 -43.97 6.68
C ARG A 15 -5.89 -42.99 5.87
N LYS A 16 -7.17 -43.33 5.62
CA LYS A 16 -8.09 -42.46 4.88
C LYS A 16 -8.36 -41.16 5.64
N ILE A 17 -8.59 -41.24 6.96
CA ILE A 17 -8.72 -40.07 7.85
C ILE A 17 -7.44 -39.24 7.81
N ALA A 18 -6.26 -39.83 8.01
CA ALA A 18 -4.99 -39.10 7.99
C ALA A 18 -4.74 -38.39 6.65
N ARG A 19 -5.02 -39.05 5.52
CA ARG A 19 -4.89 -38.44 4.20
C ARG A 19 -5.87 -37.28 4.01
N LEU A 20 -7.14 -37.47 4.39
CA LEU A 20 -8.16 -36.41 4.29
C LEU A 20 -7.81 -35.22 5.19
N SER A 21 -7.30 -35.46 6.40
CA SER A 21 -6.80 -34.42 7.30
C SER A 21 -5.64 -33.65 6.69
N GLN A 22 -4.65 -34.34 6.09
CA GLN A 22 -3.51 -33.69 5.45
C GLN A 22 -3.89 -32.90 4.19
N GLU A 23 -4.83 -33.41 3.38
CA GLU A 23 -5.37 -32.69 2.22
C GLU A 23 -6.18 -31.46 2.66
N ALA A 24 -6.97 -31.57 3.73
CA ALA A 24 -7.70 -30.44 4.31
C ALA A 24 -6.73 -29.37 4.85
N GLU A 25 -5.66 -29.77 5.53
CA GLU A 25 -4.64 -28.87 6.07
C GLU A 25 -3.85 -28.15 4.98
N LYS A 26 -3.51 -28.85 3.88
CA LYS A 26 -2.90 -28.22 2.69
C LYS A 26 -3.85 -27.23 2.02
N LYS A 27 -5.13 -27.60 1.83
CA LYS A 27 -6.14 -26.69 1.28
C LYS A 27 -6.34 -25.47 2.19
N TYR A 28 -6.33 -25.68 3.51
CA TYR A 28 -6.41 -24.63 4.52
C TYR A 28 -5.22 -23.68 4.45
N ALA A 29 -3.99 -24.19 4.38
CA ALA A 29 -2.79 -23.37 4.24
C ALA A 29 -2.77 -22.55 2.93
N THR A 30 -3.20 -23.15 1.82
CA THR A 30 -3.31 -22.44 0.52
C THR A 30 -4.40 -21.38 0.54
N ALA A 31 -5.59 -21.68 1.05
CA ALA A 31 -6.69 -20.71 1.18
C ALA A 31 -6.30 -19.55 2.13
N ARG A 32 -5.62 -19.86 3.24
CA ARG A 32 -5.09 -18.86 4.16
C ARG A 32 -4.07 -17.96 3.47
N ARG A 33 -3.14 -18.51 2.69
CA ARG A 33 -2.19 -17.70 1.89
C ARG A 33 -2.89 -16.79 0.87
N ALA A 34 -3.93 -17.27 0.20
CA ALA A 34 -4.70 -16.48 -0.75
C ALA A 34 -5.39 -15.27 -0.09
N GLY A 35 -5.94 -15.44 1.12
CA GLY A 35 -6.58 -14.34 1.87
C GLY A 35 -5.66 -13.22 2.35
N PHE A 36 -4.33 -13.40 2.27
CA PHE A 36 -3.33 -12.36 2.56
C PHE A 36 -2.63 -11.83 1.31
N TYR A 37 -2.90 -12.41 0.13
CA TYR A 37 -2.38 -11.93 -1.14
C TYR A 37 -3.40 -10.97 -1.76
N ILE A 38 -3.14 -9.67 -1.60
CA ILE A 38 -3.90 -8.62 -2.29
C ILE A 38 -3.15 -8.23 -3.55
N ARG A 39 -3.85 -8.30 -4.69
CA ARG A 39 -3.33 -7.78 -5.95
C ARG A 39 -3.27 -6.26 -5.85
N ARG A 40 -2.13 -5.72 -6.26
CA ARG A 40 -1.94 -4.27 -6.36
C ARG A 40 -2.84 -3.72 -7.46
N GLU A 41 -3.56 -2.66 -7.13
CA GLU A 41 -4.48 -1.95 -8.02
C GLU A 41 -4.30 -0.44 -7.89
N GLY A 42 -4.76 0.30 -8.89
CA GLY A 42 -4.67 1.76 -8.93
C GLY A 42 -3.25 2.32 -9.04
N ALA A 43 -3.10 3.60 -8.68
CA ALA A 43 -1.88 4.37 -8.78
C ALA A 43 -0.79 3.94 -7.77
N GLY A 44 -1.18 3.31 -6.66
CA GLY A 44 -0.27 2.83 -5.63
C GLY A 44 -1.00 2.03 -4.55
N GLN A 45 -0.26 1.20 -3.83
CA GLN A 45 -0.76 0.44 -2.68
C GLN A 45 -0.16 0.96 -1.38
N VAL A 46 -1.03 1.37 -0.47
CA VAL A 46 -0.72 1.87 0.87
C VAL A 46 -1.26 0.89 1.91
N ILE A 47 -0.40 0.38 2.80
CA ILE A 47 -0.84 -0.53 3.86
C ILE A 47 -0.90 0.21 5.19
N LEU A 48 -2.06 0.19 5.83
CA LEU A 48 -2.28 0.75 7.16
C LEU A 48 -1.81 -0.25 8.21
N VAL A 49 -0.88 0.16 9.07
CA VAL A 49 -0.36 -0.64 10.19
C VAL A 49 -0.49 0.14 11.50
N GLY A 50 -0.41 -0.55 12.63
CA GLY A 50 -0.46 0.06 13.95
C GLY A 50 -1.26 -0.77 14.94
N PRO A 51 -1.37 -0.31 16.20
CA PRO A 51 -2.06 -1.05 17.25
C PRO A 51 -3.54 -1.33 16.96
N THR A 52 -4.13 -2.18 17.79
CA THR A 52 -5.58 -2.40 17.75
C THR A 52 -6.33 -1.16 18.26
N ASN A 53 -7.53 -0.92 17.75
CA ASN A 53 -8.44 0.15 18.21
C ASN A 53 -7.95 1.59 18.00
N VAL A 54 -6.89 1.81 17.21
CA VAL A 54 -6.46 3.15 16.78
C VAL A 54 -7.35 3.76 15.69
N GLY A 55 -8.25 2.95 15.11
CA GLY A 55 -9.22 3.39 14.10
C GLY A 55 -8.80 3.15 12.65
N LYS A 56 -7.92 2.18 12.37
CA LYS A 56 -7.48 1.85 10.99
C LYS A 56 -8.65 1.55 10.03
N SER A 57 -9.54 0.64 10.41
CA SER A 57 -10.70 0.28 9.60
C SER A 57 -11.68 1.44 9.41
N GLN A 58 -11.83 2.27 10.45
CA GLN A 58 -12.66 3.47 10.39
C GLN A 58 -12.04 4.52 9.46
N LEU A 59 -10.73 4.71 9.54
CA LEU A 59 -10.00 5.62 8.65
C LEU A 59 -10.11 5.16 7.20
N LEU A 60 -9.91 3.86 6.93
CA LEU A 60 -10.12 3.27 5.61
C LEU A 60 -11.53 3.61 5.10
N ALA A 61 -12.57 3.27 5.86
CA ALA A 61 -13.95 3.52 5.46
C ALA A 61 -14.28 5.02 5.27
N ALA A 62 -13.59 5.91 6.00
CA ALA A 62 -13.83 7.36 5.91
C ALA A 62 -13.19 7.99 4.66
N VAL A 63 -12.10 7.43 4.13
CA VAL A 63 -11.40 7.99 2.96
C VAL A 63 -11.72 7.28 1.65
N THR A 64 -12.37 6.11 1.71
CA THR A 64 -12.74 5.33 0.52
C THR A 64 -14.17 5.63 0.07
N GLU A 65 -14.40 5.75 -1.24
CA GLU A 65 -15.71 6.10 -1.82
C GLU A 65 -16.74 4.96 -1.69
N ALA A 66 -16.28 3.71 -1.52
CA ALA A 66 -17.11 2.53 -1.33
C ALA A 66 -16.92 1.93 0.06
N SER A 67 -17.95 1.22 0.56
CA SER A 67 -17.79 0.36 1.72
C SER A 67 -16.69 -0.67 1.44
N PRO A 68 -15.71 -0.88 2.33
CA PRO A 68 -14.57 -1.76 2.07
C PRO A 68 -15.00 -3.16 1.60
N GLU A 69 -14.45 -3.63 0.48
CA GLU A 69 -14.80 -4.95 -0.06
C GLU A 69 -14.19 -6.05 0.81
N ILE A 70 -15.05 -6.80 1.51
CA ILE A 70 -14.61 -7.96 2.29
C ILE A 70 -14.32 -9.09 1.31
N ALA A 71 -13.05 -9.39 1.08
CA ALA A 71 -12.64 -10.58 0.34
C ALA A 71 -13.03 -11.84 1.15
N ALA A 72 -14.18 -12.43 0.85
CA ALA A 72 -14.71 -13.59 1.55
C ALA A 72 -13.99 -14.87 1.11
N TYR A 73 -12.93 -15.24 1.82
CA TYR A 73 -12.33 -16.58 1.72
C TYR A 73 -12.85 -17.47 2.85
N PRO A 74 -13.19 -18.74 2.56
CA PRO A 74 -13.59 -19.68 3.61
C PRO A 74 -12.48 -19.81 4.67
N PHE A 75 -12.86 -19.74 5.95
CA PHE A 75 -12.01 -20.08 7.10
C PHE A 75 -10.94 -19.06 7.53
N THR A 76 -11.01 -17.80 7.08
CA THR A 76 -10.14 -16.71 7.57
C THR A 76 -10.92 -15.70 8.42
N THR A 77 -10.69 -15.68 9.73
CA THR A 77 -11.29 -14.69 10.65
C THR A 77 -10.55 -13.35 10.68
N GLN A 78 -9.43 -13.24 9.95
CA GLN A 78 -8.58 -12.05 9.85
C GLN A 78 -8.19 -11.87 8.39
N THR A 79 -9.00 -11.16 7.62
CA THR A 79 -8.74 -10.83 6.22
C THR A 79 -8.19 -9.42 6.10
N LEU A 80 -7.24 -9.21 5.20
CA LEU A 80 -6.88 -7.86 4.77
C LEU A 80 -8.07 -7.25 4.04
N ILE A 81 -8.37 -5.98 4.32
CA ILE A 81 -9.53 -5.30 3.74
C ILE A 81 -8.99 -4.20 2.80
N PRO A 82 -9.05 -4.41 1.47
CA PRO A 82 -8.73 -3.35 0.53
C PRO A 82 -9.88 -2.34 0.43
N GLY A 83 -9.53 -1.08 0.16
CA GLY A 83 -10.47 -0.04 -0.21
C GLY A 83 -9.82 0.95 -1.17
N MET A 84 -10.59 1.47 -2.12
CA MET A 84 -10.10 2.40 -3.13
C MET A 84 -10.39 3.83 -2.68
N MET A 85 -9.31 4.59 -2.52
CA MET A 85 -9.33 6.01 -2.20
C MET A 85 -9.21 6.82 -3.49
N GLY A 86 -10.26 7.56 -3.83
CA GLY A 86 -10.19 8.55 -4.89
C GLY A 86 -9.31 9.73 -4.49
N PHE A 87 -8.43 10.15 -5.39
CA PHE A 87 -7.70 11.41 -5.29
C PHE A 87 -7.68 12.05 -6.68
N GLU A 88 -8.36 13.18 -6.83
CA GLU A 88 -8.62 13.81 -8.13
C GLU A 88 -9.20 12.80 -9.15
N ASN A 89 -8.42 12.43 -10.17
CA ASN A 89 -8.79 11.50 -11.23
C ASN A 89 -8.05 10.15 -11.14
N ILE A 90 -7.47 9.82 -9.99
CA ILE A 90 -6.77 8.55 -9.75
C ILE A 90 -7.35 7.81 -8.56
N GLN A 91 -7.13 6.50 -8.52
CA GLN A 91 -7.53 5.62 -7.42
C GLN A 91 -6.29 5.05 -6.74
N ILE A 92 -6.20 5.17 -5.42
CA ILE A 92 -5.10 4.65 -4.60
C ILE A 92 -5.66 3.53 -3.73
N GLN A 93 -5.01 2.36 -3.75
CA GLN A 93 -5.45 1.21 -2.96
C GLN A 93 -4.93 1.32 -1.53
N LEU A 94 -5.83 1.46 -0.57
CA LEU A 94 -5.54 1.35 0.85
C LEU A 94 -5.86 -0.07 1.33
N VAL A 95 -5.02 -0.61 2.20
CA VAL A 95 -5.20 -1.96 2.76
C VAL A 95 -5.14 -1.88 4.27
N ASP A 96 -6.25 -2.20 4.93
CA ASP A 96 -6.28 -2.33 6.40
C ASP A 96 -5.72 -3.69 6.84
N THR A 97 -4.90 -3.65 7.90
CA THR A 97 -4.28 -4.84 8.48
C THR A 97 -5.00 -5.25 9.77
N PRO A 98 -5.46 -6.51 9.88
CA PRO A 98 -6.08 -6.99 11.09
C PRO A 98 -5.05 -7.16 12.22
N PRO A 99 -5.49 -7.17 13.49
CA PRO A 99 -4.64 -7.41 14.65
C PRO A 99 -3.85 -8.72 14.56
N ILE A 100 -2.52 -8.64 14.66
CA ILE A 100 -1.67 -9.83 14.48
C ILE A 100 -1.57 -10.66 15.75
N ARG A 101 -2.48 -11.64 15.91
CA ARG A 101 -2.51 -12.53 17.10
C ARG A 101 -1.64 -13.79 16.98
N HIS A 102 -1.28 -14.21 15.76
CA HIS A 102 -0.58 -15.48 15.52
C HIS A 102 0.68 -15.32 14.66
N ARG A 103 1.71 -16.14 14.95
CA ARG A 103 3.02 -16.12 14.26
C ARG A 103 2.91 -16.39 12.75
N ASP A 104 2.02 -17.30 12.33
CA ASP A 104 1.83 -17.62 10.91
C ASP A 104 1.22 -16.45 10.13
N VAL A 105 0.34 -15.67 10.78
CA VAL A 105 -0.26 -14.46 10.21
C VAL A 105 0.78 -13.36 10.04
N ARG A 106 1.75 -13.24 10.98
CA ARG A 106 2.89 -12.30 10.85
C ARG A 106 3.69 -12.55 9.56
N THR A 107 4.01 -13.81 9.25
CA THR A 107 4.80 -14.14 8.05
C THR A 107 4.05 -13.82 6.75
N LEU A 108 2.74 -14.05 6.72
CA LEU A 108 1.93 -13.74 5.55
C LEU A 108 1.78 -12.23 5.35
N LEU A 109 1.49 -11.49 6.43
CA LEU A 109 1.43 -10.03 6.41
C LEU A 109 2.76 -9.39 6.00
N ALA A 110 3.89 -9.97 6.44
CA ALA A 110 5.21 -9.47 6.06
C ALA A 110 5.43 -9.49 4.55
N ASN A 111 4.90 -10.47 3.81
CA ASN A 111 5.02 -10.50 2.35
C ASN A 111 4.24 -9.35 1.69
N THR A 112 3.04 -9.05 2.20
CA THR A 112 2.21 -7.95 1.70
C THR A 112 2.86 -6.60 2.04
N LEU A 113 3.36 -6.43 3.26
CA LEU A 113 4.10 -5.23 3.69
C LEU A 113 5.37 -4.98 2.85
N ARG A 114 6.08 -6.04 2.45
CA ARG A 114 7.23 -5.94 1.52
C ARG A 114 6.82 -5.57 0.10
N GLY A 115 5.57 -5.81 -0.30
CA GLY A 115 5.03 -5.45 -1.61
C GLY A 115 4.51 -4.02 -1.71
N ALA A 116 4.15 -3.38 -0.59
CA ALA A 116 3.58 -2.03 -0.57
C ALA A 116 4.49 -0.95 -1.13
N ASP A 117 3.89 0.11 -1.69
CA ASP A 117 4.59 1.32 -2.09
C ASP A 117 4.83 2.26 -0.90
N LEU A 118 3.88 2.30 0.05
CA LEU A 118 3.90 3.11 1.26
C LEU A 118 3.34 2.32 2.45
N ILE A 119 3.98 2.44 3.61
CA ILE A 119 3.45 1.94 4.88
C ILE A 119 2.97 3.13 5.70
N ALA A 120 1.69 3.16 6.05
CA ALA A 120 1.12 4.21 6.88
C ALA A 120 0.91 3.67 8.31
N ILE A 121 1.69 4.18 9.26
CA ILE A 121 1.55 3.83 10.67
C ILE A 121 0.48 4.72 11.29
N VAL A 122 -0.62 4.11 11.71
CA VAL A 122 -1.74 4.77 12.37
C VAL A 122 -1.60 4.63 13.88
N VAL A 123 -1.63 5.74 14.60
CA VAL A 123 -1.58 5.78 16.07
C VAL A 123 -2.77 6.54 16.64
N ASP A 124 -3.15 6.20 17.87
CA ASP A 124 -4.17 6.91 18.62
C ASP A 124 -3.53 8.09 19.39
N LEU A 125 -3.96 9.32 19.09
CA LEU A 125 -3.45 10.53 19.75
C LEU A 125 -4.05 10.76 21.14
N SER A 126 -5.10 10.04 21.54
CA SER A 126 -5.70 10.20 22.87
C SER A 126 -4.91 9.53 23.99
N ILE A 127 -4.02 8.60 23.63
CA ILE A 127 -3.14 7.86 24.52
C ILE A 127 -1.67 8.10 24.12
N GLU A 128 -0.73 7.46 24.81
CA GLU A 128 0.69 7.63 24.54
C GLU A 128 1.06 7.18 23.11
N SER A 129 1.28 8.16 22.22
CA SER A 129 1.44 7.96 20.77
C SER A 129 2.85 7.52 20.38
N VAL A 130 3.87 8.00 21.09
CA VAL A 130 5.29 7.65 20.85
C VAL A 130 5.52 6.15 20.99
N SER A 131 5.11 5.55 22.10
CA SER A 131 5.28 4.11 22.33
C SER A 131 4.57 3.27 21.27
N GLN A 132 3.43 3.73 20.74
CA GLN A 132 2.74 3.04 19.65
C GLN A 132 3.58 3.02 18.36
N VAL A 133 4.24 4.13 18.01
CA VAL A 133 5.15 4.21 16.85
C VAL A 133 6.35 3.29 17.07
N GLU A 134 7.01 3.36 18.23
CA GLU A 134 8.18 2.54 18.56
C GLU A 134 7.88 1.04 18.44
N ASN A 135 6.77 0.59 19.04
CA ASN A 135 6.33 -0.80 18.98
C ASN A 135 6.05 -1.23 17.54
N THR A 136 5.39 -0.38 16.74
CA THR A 136 5.07 -0.70 15.35
C THR A 136 6.34 -0.76 14.48
N LEU A 137 7.29 0.15 14.67
CA LEU A 137 8.58 0.10 13.98
C LEU A 137 9.38 -1.15 14.35
N GLN A 138 9.33 -1.57 15.61
CA GLN A 138 9.96 -2.82 16.05
C GLN A 138 9.32 -4.05 15.38
N GLU A 139 7.99 -4.09 15.25
CA GLU A 139 7.29 -5.15 14.51
C GLU A 139 7.66 -5.15 13.01
N LEU A 140 7.80 -3.98 12.38
CA LEU A 140 8.26 -3.88 11.00
C LEU A 140 9.70 -4.38 10.84
N LYS A 141 10.59 -4.07 11.81
CA LYS A 141 11.96 -4.58 11.82
C LYS A 141 12.02 -6.10 11.93
N GLU A 142 11.16 -6.73 12.72
CA GLU A 142 11.01 -8.19 12.76
C GLU A 142 10.58 -8.78 11.41
N ALA A 143 9.78 -8.03 10.63
CA ALA A 143 9.40 -8.37 9.27
C ALA A 143 10.52 -8.08 8.23
N ARG A 144 11.69 -7.59 8.68
CA ARG A 144 12.80 -7.10 7.86
C ARG A 144 12.43 -5.89 7.01
N ILE A 145 11.55 -5.04 7.51
CA ILE A 145 11.16 -3.80 6.85
C ILE A 145 11.79 -2.65 7.61
N GLU A 146 12.50 -1.81 6.89
CA GLU A 146 13.19 -0.65 7.44
C GLU A 146 12.66 0.61 6.77
N PRO A 147 12.54 1.74 7.49
CA PRO A 147 12.20 3.00 6.87
C PRO A 147 13.25 3.37 5.81
N MET A 148 12.78 3.86 4.67
CA MET A 148 13.65 4.40 3.63
C MET A 148 14.26 5.70 4.16
N ALA A 149 15.56 5.69 4.42
CA ALA A 149 16.31 6.89 4.77
C ALA A 149 16.97 7.47 3.52
N ASP A 150 17.03 8.81 3.43
CA ASP A 150 17.71 9.51 2.32
C ASP A 150 19.22 9.16 2.24
N ASN A 151 19.80 8.74 3.37
CA ASN A 151 21.18 8.29 3.43
C ASN A 151 21.26 6.77 3.22
N ALA A 152 21.47 6.37 1.97
CA ALA A 152 21.65 5.00 1.49
C ALA A 152 22.89 4.26 2.03
N LYS A 153 23.39 4.58 3.23
CA LYS A 153 24.69 4.09 3.70
C LYS A 153 24.69 2.72 4.33
N GLU A 154 23.58 2.21 4.84
CA GLU A 154 23.54 0.84 5.40
C GLU A 154 22.17 0.21 5.19
N ALA A 155 21.88 -0.23 3.96
CA ALA A 155 20.81 -1.21 3.80
C ALA A 155 21.27 -2.52 4.46
N THR A 156 20.67 -2.88 5.59
CA THR A 156 20.93 -4.17 6.23
C THR A 156 20.70 -5.28 5.21
N LEU A 157 21.66 -6.18 5.01
CA LEU A 157 21.56 -7.21 3.98
C LEU A 157 20.30 -8.08 4.19
N GLY A 158 19.35 -8.00 3.26
CA GLY A 158 18.06 -8.70 3.34
C GLY A 158 16.93 -7.93 4.02
N SER A 159 17.08 -6.63 4.28
CA SER A 159 15.98 -5.72 4.64
C SER A 159 15.30 -5.14 3.39
N TYR A 160 14.04 -4.76 3.56
CA TYR A 160 13.19 -4.13 2.56
C TYR A 160 12.94 -2.69 2.98
N GLN A 161 13.52 -1.74 2.24
CA GLN A 161 13.30 -0.32 2.51
C GLN A 161 11.93 0.12 2.02
N LYS A 162 11.18 0.81 2.88
CA LYS A 162 9.84 1.30 2.59
C LYS A 162 9.67 2.75 3.03
N LYS A 163 8.94 3.51 2.22
CA LYS A 163 8.46 4.84 2.63
C LYS A 163 7.48 4.65 3.80
N ILE A 164 7.56 5.52 4.79
CA ILE A 164 6.69 5.51 5.96
C ILE A 164 5.97 6.85 6.06
N LEU A 165 4.67 6.80 6.36
CA LEU A 165 3.84 7.94 6.73
C LEU A 165 3.29 7.72 8.14
N LEU A 166 3.37 8.71 9.02
CA LEU A 166 2.72 8.65 10.34
C LEU A 166 1.36 9.34 10.31
N ILE A 167 0.31 8.64 10.75
CA ILE A 167 -1.05 9.17 10.85
C ILE A 167 -1.46 9.15 12.32
N GLY A 168 -1.59 10.33 12.92
CA GLY A 168 -2.14 10.51 14.25
C GLY A 168 -3.66 10.62 14.18
N ASN A 169 -4.39 9.57 14.53
CA ASN A 169 -5.85 9.57 14.53
C ASN A 169 -6.43 10.02 15.89
N LYS A 170 -7.72 10.35 15.89
CA LYS A 170 -8.49 10.84 17.05
C LYS A 170 -8.00 12.20 17.55
N ASN A 171 -7.68 13.11 16.61
CA ASN A 171 -7.25 14.46 16.96
C ASN A 171 -8.36 15.31 17.62
N ASP A 172 -9.61 14.85 17.59
CA ASP A 172 -10.77 15.45 18.25
C ASP A 172 -10.78 15.35 19.78
N LEU A 173 -9.94 14.49 20.37
CA LEU A 173 -9.90 14.25 21.81
C LEU A 173 -8.96 15.22 22.55
N GLU A 174 -9.29 15.60 23.79
CA GLU A 174 -8.57 16.65 24.55
C GLU A 174 -7.05 16.41 24.70
N SER A 175 -6.64 15.16 24.84
CA SER A 175 -5.22 14.76 24.97
C SER A 175 -4.44 14.74 23.66
N SER A 176 -5.11 14.93 22.51
CA SER A 176 -4.49 14.79 21.18
C SER A 176 -3.37 15.80 20.94
N THR A 177 -3.55 17.05 21.36
CA THR A 177 -2.64 18.15 21.03
C THR A 177 -1.27 17.98 21.69
N SER A 178 -1.25 17.52 22.95
CA SER A 178 0.01 17.30 23.67
C SER A 178 0.76 16.07 23.14
N ASN A 179 0.03 14.99 22.82
CA ASN A 179 0.61 13.77 22.24
C ASN A 179 1.09 13.99 20.80
N TRP A 180 0.39 14.80 20.01
CA TRP A 180 0.84 15.20 18.67
C TRP A 180 2.16 15.96 18.73
N LYS A 181 2.28 16.97 19.60
CA LYS A 181 3.52 17.74 19.78
C LYS A 181 4.72 16.87 20.16
N ARG A 182 4.52 15.88 21.03
CA ARG A 182 5.57 14.94 21.43
C ARG A 182 6.01 14.06 20.26
N LEU A 183 5.05 13.56 19.49
CA LEU A 183 5.31 12.73 18.33
C LEU A 183 6.02 13.52 17.23
N ASP A 184 5.59 14.75 16.97
CA ASP A 184 6.21 15.69 16.02
C ASP A 184 7.67 16.03 16.40
N SER A 185 7.91 16.28 17.69
CA SER A 185 9.27 16.56 18.19
C SER A 185 10.26 15.41 17.96
N GLN A 186 9.78 14.17 17.90
CA GLN A 186 10.63 12.99 17.74
C GLN A 186 10.70 12.49 16.29
N TYR A 187 9.60 12.56 15.56
CA TYR A 187 9.46 11.91 14.25
C TYR A 187 9.13 12.88 13.10
N GLY A 188 8.80 14.14 13.37
CA GLY A 188 8.39 15.12 12.34
C GLY A 188 9.50 15.43 11.32
N THR A 189 10.76 15.22 11.68
CA THR A 189 11.91 15.36 10.75
C THR A 189 12.27 14.06 10.05
N LEU A 190 11.74 12.92 10.52
CA LEU A 190 12.08 11.58 10.02
C LEU A 190 11.05 11.07 9.01
N PHE A 191 9.77 11.36 9.26
CA PHE A 191 8.67 10.87 8.44
C PHE A 191 7.71 12.02 8.13
N PRO A 192 7.08 12.04 6.94
CA PRO A 192 5.87 12.83 6.75
C PRO A 192 4.84 12.40 7.79
N MET A 193 4.10 13.37 8.33
CA MET A 193 3.10 13.10 9.35
C MET A 193 1.85 13.94 9.15
N ILE A 194 0.70 13.38 9.52
CA ILE A 194 -0.56 14.11 9.55
C ILE A 194 -1.45 13.70 10.73
N SER A 195 -2.19 14.66 11.30
CA SER A 195 -3.18 14.42 12.35
C SER A 195 -4.59 14.49 11.79
N VAL A 196 -5.44 13.53 12.13
CA VAL A 196 -6.82 13.41 11.61
C VAL A 196 -7.81 12.97 12.68
N SER A 197 -9.09 13.14 12.41
CA SER A 197 -10.16 12.40 13.09
C SER A 197 -10.97 11.64 12.05
N ALA A 198 -10.75 10.32 11.98
CA ALA A 198 -11.57 9.44 11.15
C ALA A 198 -13.05 9.44 11.55
N ARG A 199 -13.35 9.80 12.81
CA ARG A 199 -14.72 9.85 13.33
C ARG A 199 -15.43 11.13 12.92
N GLU A 200 -14.76 12.27 13.12
CA GLU A 200 -15.36 13.59 12.89
C GLU A 200 -15.12 14.11 11.45
N GLY A 201 -14.36 13.38 10.64
CA GLY A 201 -14.05 13.75 9.26
C GLY A 201 -12.98 14.85 9.14
N ILE A 202 -12.26 15.15 10.22
CA ILE A 202 -11.28 16.24 10.27
C ILE A 202 -9.96 15.79 9.65
N GLY A 203 -9.41 16.58 8.72
CA GLY A 203 -8.09 16.34 8.13
C GLY A 203 -8.05 15.25 7.06
N LEU A 204 -9.21 14.76 6.59
CA LEU A 204 -9.27 13.62 5.67
C LEU A 204 -8.84 13.98 4.24
N GLU A 205 -9.16 15.18 3.75
CA GLU A 205 -8.73 15.60 2.41
C GLU A 205 -7.21 15.87 2.38
N GLU A 206 -6.70 16.52 3.44
CA GLU A 206 -5.26 16.72 3.64
C GLU A 206 -4.52 15.38 3.79
N LEU A 207 -5.15 14.36 4.37
CA LEU A 207 -4.61 13.01 4.43
C LEU A 207 -4.49 12.39 3.04
N LYS A 208 -5.50 12.53 2.17
CA LYS A 208 -5.42 12.02 0.79
C LYS A 208 -4.25 12.67 0.04
N GLU A 209 -4.11 13.99 0.17
CA GLU A 209 -3.00 14.74 -0.42
C GLU A 209 -1.64 14.28 0.15
N THR A 210 -1.53 14.13 1.47
CA THR A 210 -0.30 13.68 2.13
C THR A 210 0.09 12.27 1.69
N ILE A 211 -0.88 11.36 1.52
CA ILE A 211 -0.66 10.01 0.99
C ILE A 211 -0.13 10.08 -0.45
N TYR A 212 -0.76 10.89 -1.31
CA TYR A 212 -0.32 11.08 -2.70
C TYR A 212 1.12 11.59 -2.77
N GLN A 213 1.46 12.61 -1.99
CA GLN A 213 2.82 13.15 -1.91
C GLN A 213 3.82 12.11 -1.36
N ALA A 214 3.45 11.39 -0.30
CA ALA A 214 4.30 10.37 0.32
C ALA A 214 4.57 9.18 -0.62
N LEU A 215 3.63 8.82 -1.50
CA LEU A 215 3.86 7.82 -2.54
C LEU A 215 4.97 8.24 -3.51
N GLY A 216 5.20 9.55 -3.69
CA GLY A 216 6.19 10.10 -4.61
C GLY A 216 5.93 9.67 -6.04
N ILE A 217 4.65 9.76 -6.43
CA ILE A 217 4.15 9.51 -7.78
C ILE A 217 3.62 10.82 -8.36
N PHE A 218 3.48 10.86 -9.68
CA PHE A 218 2.85 11.97 -10.38
C PHE A 218 2.11 11.45 -11.62
N ARG A 219 1.23 12.29 -12.15
CA ARG A 219 0.34 12.01 -13.29
C ARG A 219 0.88 12.65 -14.54
N VAL A 220 0.78 11.91 -15.64
CA VAL A 220 1.08 12.39 -16.97
C VAL A 220 -0.09 12.06 -17.87
N TYR A 221 -0.59 13.05 -18.58
CA TYR A 221 -1.68 12.91 -19.53
C TYR A 221 -1.14 12.59 -20.90
N THR A 222 -1.88 11.77 -21.64
CA THR A 222 -1.48 11.39 -23.00
C THR A 222 -2.37 12.04 -24.02
N LYS A 223 -1.79 12.29 -25.19
CA LYS A 223 -2.50 12.83 -26.34
C LYS A 223 -2.06 12.14 -27.62
N THR A 224 -3.02 11.86 -28.49
CA THR A 224 -2.76 11.43 -29.86
C THR A 224 -2.57 12.63 -30.79
N PRO A 225 -1.68 12.54 -31.80
CA PRO A 225 -1.50 13.60 -32.79
C PRO A 225 -2.82 14.06 -33.40
N GLY A 226 -3.09 15.37 -33.33
CA GLY A 226 -4.30 15.99 -33.87
C GLY A 226 -5.57 15.87 -33.00
N SER A 227 -5.49 15.27 -31.81
CA SER A 227 -6.63 15.14 -30.88
C SER A 227 -6.50 16.06 -29.66
N LYS A 228 -7.53 16.14 -28.82
CA LYS A 228 -7.41 16.73 -27.48
C LYS A 228 -6.73 15.74 -26.53
N ALA A 229 -6.10 16.25 -25.48
CA ALA A 229 -5.51 15.40 -24.45
C ALA A 229 -6.60 14.66 -23.68
N ASP A 230 -6.32 13.41 -23.32
CA ASP A 230 -7.16 12.67 -22.39
C ASP A 230 -6.74 13.07 -20.96
N LEU A 231 -7.64 13.73 -20.25
CA LEU A 231 -7.44 14.17 -18.86
C LEU A 231 -8.13 13.24 -17.84
N THR A 232 -8.75 12.16 -18.32
CA THR A 232 -9.54 11.25 -17.47
C THR A 232 -8.75 10.06 -16.97
N ASP A 233 -7.81 9.55 -17.78
CA ASP A 233 -6.97 8.38 -17.44
C ASP A 233 -5.47 8.75 -17.52
N PRO A 234 -4.89 9.31 -16.45
CA PRO A 234 -3.49 9.66 -16.43
C PRO A 234 -2.59 8.42 -16.31
N VAL A 235 -1.43 8.49 -16.96
CA VAL A 235 -0.31 7.59 -16.73
C VAL A 235 0.37 7.96 -15.42
N ILE A 236 0.50 6.99 -14.51
CA ILE A 236 1.11 7.19 -13.18
C ILE A 236 2.59 6.83 -13.22
N LEU A 237 3.44 7.78 -12.87
CA LEU A 237 4.90 7.62 -12.86
C LEU A 237 5.49 7.96 -11.49
N LYS A 238 6.71 7.48 -11.23
CA LYS A 238 7.45 7.81 -10.01
C LYS A 238 8.23 9.10 -10.20
N MET A 239 8.39 9.91 -9.15
CA MET A 239 9.21 11.12 -9.20
C MET A 239 10.59 10.86 -9.81
N GLY A 240 10.99 11.74 -10.74
CA GLY A 240 12.22 11.59 -11.53
C GLY A 240 12.09 10.75 -12.82
N SER A 241 10.89 10.26 -13.14
CA SER A 241 10.63 9.53 -14.40
C SER A 241 10.75 10.45 -15.62
N THR A 242 11.16 9.85 -16.73
CA THR A 242 11.37 10.51 -18.03
C THR A 242 10.27 10.20 -19.03
N VAL A 243 10.27 10.88 -20.17
CA VAL A 243 9.43 10.56 -21.34
C VAL A 243 9.56 9.08 -21.75
N LYS A 244 10.76 8.53 -21.68
CA LYS A 244 11.02 7.12 -21.99
C LYS A 244 10.30 6.17 -21.02
N ASP A 245 10.30 6.49 -19.74
CA ASP A 245 9.61 5.69 -18.71
C ASP A 245 8.09 5.76 -18.90
N ALA A 246 7.58 6.95 -19.25
CA ALA A 246 6.18 7.15 -19.62
C ALA A 246 5.79 6.27 -20.83
N ALA A 247 6.58 6.28 -21.90
CA ALA A 247 6.34 5.46 -23.08
C ALA A 247 6.33 3.94 -22.75
N GLU A 248 7.25 3.48 -21.91
CA GLU A 248 7.33 2.08 -21.48
C GLU A 248 6.11 1.64 -20.66
N SER A 249 5.59 2.54 -19.81
CA SER A 249 4.42 2.26 -18.99
C SER A 249 3.12 2.08 -19.80
N ILE A 250 3.03 2.73 -20.97
CA ILE A 250 1.89 2.60 -21.90
C ILE A 250 2.01 1.31 -22.72
N HIS A 251 3.16 1.10 -23.36
CA HIS A 251 3.39 -0.11 -24.16
C HIS A 251 4.88 -0.42 -24.30
N LYS A 252 5.26 -1.69 -24.12
CA LYS A 252 6.67 -2.13 -24.17
C LYS A 252 7.40 -1.74 -25.46
N ASP A 253 6.73 -1.85 -26.60
CA ASP A 253 7.30 -1.51 -27.91
C ASP A 253 7.53 -0.01 -28.14
N PHE A 254 6.85 0.86 -27.39
CA PHE A 254 6.97 2.30 -27.59
C PHE A 254 8.33 2.79 -27.14
N LYS A 255 8.89 2.18 -26.09
CA LYS A 255 10.24 2.49 -25.64
C LYS A 255 11.24 2.38 -26.78
N ASP A 256 11.29 1.29 -27.54
CA ASP A 256 12.33 1.13 -28.55
C ASP A 256 12.09 1.97 -29.81
N LYS A 257 10.82 2.21 -30.15
CA LYS A 257 10.43 2.96 -31.36
C LYS A 257 10.36 4.48 -31.16
N LEU A 258 10.29 4.97 -29.92
CA LEU A 258 10.13 6.39 -29.64
C LEU A 258 11.29 7.21 -30.23
N LYS A 259 10.96 8.16 -31.12
CA LYS A 259 11.92 9.12 -31.71
C LYS A 259 12.01 10.38 -30.88
N TYR A 260 10.86 10.93 -30.48
CA TYR A 260 10.75 12.13 -29.66
C TYR A 260 9.35 12.21 -29.05
N ALA A 261 9.15 13.14 -28.12
CA ALA A 261 7.82 13.51 -27.64
C ALA A 261 7.61 15.02 -27.76
N VAL A 262 6.35 15.42 -27.75
CA VAL A 262 5.94 16.81 -27.60
C VAL A 262 5.27 16.95 -26.24
N VAL A 263 5.69 17.95 -25.46
CA VAL A 263 5.23 18.15 -24.08
C VAL A 263 4.59 19.53 -23.91
N TRP A 264 3.53 19.58 -23.12
CA TRP A 264 2.90 20.80 -22.58
C TRP A 264 3.00 20.75 -21.05
N GLY A 265 3.42 21.84 -20.41
CA GLY A 265 3.77 21.87 -18.98
C GLY A 265 5.27 22.08 -18.74
N SER A 266 6.01 21.01 -18.39
CA SER A 266 7.43 21.04 -17.99
C SER A 266 8.44 21.49 -19.07
N GLY A 267 7.98 21.77 -20.28
CA GLY A 267 8.78 22.39 -21.34
C GLY A 267 9.07 23.87 -21.07
N LYS A 268 9.99 24.45 -21.84
CA LYS A 268 10.22 25.90 -21.92
C LYS A 268 9.01 26.66 -22.47
N TYR A 269 8.22 25.99 -23.30
CA TYR A 269 6.98 26.50 -23.87
C TYR A 269 6.08 25.31 -24.25
N ASP A 270 4.79 25.59 -24.37
CA ASP A 270 3.78 24.60 -24.72
C ASP A 270 3.98 24.05 -26.13
N GLY A 271 3.91 22.72 -26.27
CA GLY A 271 4.15 22.03 -27.53
C GLY A 271 5.63 21.92 -27.89
N GLN A 272 6.52 21.93 -26.90
CA GLN A 272 7.94 21.76 -27.13
C GLN A 272 8.27 20.31 -27.47
N ARG A 273 9.04 20.11 -28.54
CA ARG A 273 9.69 18.82 -28.81
C ARG A 273 10.82 18.57 -27.84
N VAL A 274 10.75 17.46 -27.11
CA VAL A 274 11.74 17.06 -26.12
C VAL A 274 12.37 15.71 -26.46
N SER A 275 13.54 15.45 -25.88
CA SER A 275 14.20 14.16 -26.00
C SER A 275 13.52 13.11 -25.11
N ARG A 276 13.88 11.85 -25.30
CA ARG A 276 13.37 10.73 -24.51
C ARG A 276 13.79 10.78 -23.04
N GLU A 277 14.89 11.49 -22.74
CA GLU A 277 15.47 11.60 -21.40
C GLU A 277 14.97 12.87 -20.67
N HIS A 278 14.04 13.62 -21.26
CA HIS A 278 13.41 14.76 -20.61
C HIS A 278 12.62 14.30 -19.38
N MET A 279 12.85 14.96 -18.25
CA MET A 279 12.14 14.69 -16.99
C MET A 279 10.74 15.29 -17.04
N LEU A 280 9.74 14.48 -16.71
CA LEU A 280 8.35 14.90 -16.66
C LEU A 280 7.98 15.41 -15.26
N GLN A 281 6.90 16.19 -15.21
CA GLN A 281 6.31 16.74 -13.98
C GLN A 281 4.83 16.38 -13.88
N ASP A 282 4.26 16.56 -12.69
CA ASP A 282 2.84 16.30 -12.47
C ASP A 282 1.97 17.20 -13.36
N GLY A 283 1.02 16.59 -14.04
CA GLY A 283 0.09 17.27 -14.94
C GLY A 283 0.61 17.51 -16.35
N ASP A 284 1.82 17.08 -16.68
CA ASP A 284 2.34 17.18 -18.05
C ASP A 284 1.43 16.45 -19.05
N ILE A 285 1.24 17.04 -20.23
CA ILE A 285 0.61 16.38 -21.37
C ILE A 285 1.71 15.95 -22.33
N VAL A 286 1.70 14.69 -22.76
CA VAL A 286 2.72 14.09 -23.61
C VAL A 286 2.10 13.48 -24.87
N GLU A 287 2.60 13.90 -26.03
CA GLU A 287 2.31 13.30 -27.33
C GLU A 287 3.54 12.53 -27.82
N PHE A 288 3.42 11.20 -27.95
CA PHE A 288 4.52 10.31 -28.33
C PHE A 288 4.63 10.19 -29.85
N HIS A 289 5.84 10.34 -30.40
CA HIS A 289 6.12 10.12 -31.81
C HIS A 289 7.12 8.96 -31.99
N VAL A 290 6.62 7.86 -32.54
CA VAL A 290 7.36 6.63 -32.86
C VAL A 290 7.80 6.56 -34.32
#